data_AF-A0A9P9YVK4-F1
#
_entry.id   AF-A0A9P9YVK4-F1
#
_cell.length_a   1.000
_cell.length_b   1.000
_cell.length_c   1.000
_cell.angle_alpha   90.00
_cell.angle_beta   90.00
_cell.angle_gamma   90.00
#
_symmetry.space_group_name_H-M   'P 1'
#
loop_
_entity.id
_entity.type
_entity.pdbx_description
1 polymer ?
#
loop_
_entity_poly.entity_id
_entity_poly.type
_entity_poly.pdbx_seq_one_letter_code
_entity_poly.pdbx_strand_id
1 'polypeptide(L)'
;NVAKANNANSNSSSNRKTTSYNGNLAPGWRRLTNNNEVAYISPSGKTMRTQFQIKDYLLTQGTCKCGLPCPLRPEYLFDFNAQVSLIKKITRNIS
;
A
#
# COMPACT_ATOMS: atom_id res chain seq x y z
N ASN A 1 33.53 30.54 -10.84
CA ASN A 1 34.27 29.36 -11.32
C ASN A 1 34.30 28.25 -10.28
N VAL A 2 33.91 27.06 -10.74
CA VAL A 2 34.25 25.71 -10.25
C VAL A 2 33.43 25.12 -9.09
N ALA A 3 32.88 23.95 -9.39
CA ALA A 3 32.10 23.03 -8.57
C ALA A 3 32.97 22.02 -7.80
N LYS A 4 32.46 21.43 -6.69
CA LYS A 4 32.72 20.05 -6.23
C LYS A 4 31.80 19.71 -5.03
N ALA A 5 30.76 18.88 -5.15
CA ALA A 5 30.69 17.41 -5.26
C ALA A 5 31.01 16.64 -3.95
N ASN A 6 29.92 16.08 -3.37
CA ASN A 6 29.72 14.74 -2.80
C ASN A 6 30.71 14.16 -1.77
N ASN A 7 30.16 13.79 -0.59
CA ASN A 7 30.49 12.51 0.02
C ASN A 7 29.22 11.87 0.60
N ALA A 8 28.70 10.88 -0.13
CA ALA A 8 27.62 10.01 0.30
C ALA A 8 28.25 8.78 0.95
N ASN A 9 27.93 8.54 2.22
CA ASN A 9 28.06 7.22 2.82
C ASN A 9 26.80 6.90 3.64
N SER A 10 25.71 6.64 2.91
CA SER A 10 24.55 6.01 3.51
C SER A 10 24.48 4.60 2.94
N ASN A 11 25.10 3.66 3.66
CA ASN A 11 24.89 2.23 3.52
C ASN A 11 23.44 1.90 3.88
N SER A 12 22.52 2.27 3.00
CA SER A 12 21.13 1.85 3.07
C SER A 12 21.06 0.48 2.41
N SER A 13 21.42 -0.53 3.20
CA SER A 13 21.15 -1.94 2.94
C SER A 13 19.76 -2.05 2.33
N SER A 14 19.74 -2.21 1.00
CA SER A 14 18.53 -2.27 0.20
C SER A 14 17.92 -3.64 0.45
N ASN A 15 17.38 -3.80 1.66
CA ASN A 15 16.54 -4.91 2.04
C ASN A 15 15.23 -4.66 1.29
N ARG A 16 15.24 -4.99 -0.01
CA ARG A 16 14.03 -5.09 -0.83
C ARG A 16 13.21 -6.21 -0.20
N LYS A 17 12.49 -5.88 0.89
CA LYS A 17 11.31 -6.63 1.31
C LYS A 17 10.42 -6.60 0.08
N THR A 18 10.39 -7.72 -0.63
CA THR A 18 9.54 -8.00 -1.77
C THR A 18 8.11 -7.72 -1.34
N THR A 19 7.68 -6.48 -1.55
CA THR A 19 6.34 -6.03 -1.23
C THR A 19 5.50 -6.58 -2.36
N SER A 20 4.95 -7.77 -2.16
CA SER A 20 4.10 -8.45 -3.13
C SER A 20 2.94 -7.52 -3.52
N TYR A 21 3.06 -6.87 -4.67
CA TYR A 21 2.04 -6.00 -5.24
C TYR A 21 0.84 -6.88 -5.61
N ASN A 22 -0.15 -6.96 -4.72
CA ASN A 22 -1.45 -7.56 -5.05
C ASN A 22 -2.19 -6.59 -5.99
N GLY A 23 -2.36 -6.98 -7.25
CA GLY A 23 -2.88 -6.16 -8.35
C GLY A 23 -4.34 -5.69 -8.27
N ASN A 24 -4.95 -5.69 -7.08
CA ASN A 24 -6.35 -5.27 -6.87
C ASN A 24 -6.50 -3.93 -6.14
N LEU A 25 -5.39 -3.23 -5.86
CA LEU A 25 -5.42 -1.93 -5.19
C LEU A 25 -5.33 -0.79 -6.21
N ALA A 26 -5.95 0.34 -5.87
CA ALA A 26 -5.86 1.54 -6.67
C ALA A 26 -4.40 1.98 -6.87
N PRO A 27 -4.06 2.67 -7.98
CA PRO A 27 -2.69 3.08 -8.26
C PRO A 27 -2.03 3.82 -7.08
N GLY A 28 -0.78 3.45 -6.77
CA GLY A 28 0.02 4.05 -5.69
C GLY A 28 -0.28 3.52 -4.28
N TRP A 29 -1.34 2.74 -4.08
CA TRP A 29 -1.59 2.08 -2.80
C TRP A 29 -0.78 0.79 -2.67
N ARG A 30 -0.26 0.54 -1.47
CA ARG A 30 0.47 -0.69 -1.15
C ARG A 30 -0.10 -1.33 0.10
N ARG A 31 -0.25 -2.65 0.11
CA ARG A 31 -0.61 -3.44 1.29
C ARG A 31 0.62 -4.16 1.82
N LEU A 32 0.85 -4.04 3.11
CA LEU A 32 1.86 -4.76 3.86
C LEU A 32 1.17 -5.74 4.80
N THR A 33 1.63 -6.98 4.81
CA THR A 33 1.20 -7.99 5.78
C THR A 33 2.42 -8.47 6.55
N ASN A 34 2.41 -8.36 7.88
CA ASN A 34 3.50 -8.83 8.73
C ASN A 34 2.94 -9.35 10.06
N ASN A 35 3.35 -10.54 10.48
CA ASN A 35 3.03 -11.11 11.80
C ASN A 35 1.55 -10.95 12.20
N ASN A 36 0.63 -11.34 11.31
CA ASN A 36 -0.83 -11.23 11.49
C ASN A 36 -1.40 -9.81 11.54
N GLU A 37 -0.62 -8.80 11.15
CA GLU A 37 -1.06 -7.41 11.00
C GLU A 37 -1.08 -7.00 9.52
N VAL A 38 -2.05 -6.16 9.15
CA VAL A 38 -2.13 -5.51 7.84
C VAL A 38 -1.95 -4.01 7.98
N ALA A 39 -1.11 -3.44 7.14
CA ALA A 39 -0.99 -2.00 6.97
C ALA A 39 -1.14 -1.61 5.51
N TYR A 40 -1.73 -0.45 5.26
CA TYR A 40 -1.79 0.17 3.93
C TYR A 40 -0.92 1.40 3.89
N ILE A 41 -0.24 1.61 2.76
CA ILE A 41 0.52 2.81 2.48
C ILE A 41 -0.19 3.56 1.35
N SER A 42 -0.54 4.82 1.58
CA SER A 42 -1.14 5.70 0.58
C SER A 42 -0.13 6.07 -0.53
N PRO A 43 -0.60 6.59 -1.68
CA PRO A 43 0.28 7.16 -2.71
C PRO A 43 1.22 8.26 -2.18
N SER A 44 0.81 8.97 -1.12
CA SER A 44 1.62 10.00 -0.43
C SER A 44 2.58 9.44 0.63
N GLY A 45 2.59 8.13 0.86
CA GLY A 45 3.47 7.47 1.83
C GLY A 45 2.92 7.37 3.26
N LYS A 46 1.71 7.86 3.54
CA LYS A 46 1.07 7.72 4.86
C LYS A 46 0.75 6.25 5.13
N THR A 47 1.22 5.72 6.25
CA THR A 47 0.93 4.34 6.69
C THR A 47 -0.30 4.33 7.59
N MET A 48 -1.24 3.42 7.33
CA MET A 48 -2.51 3.30 8.05
C MET A 48 -2.77 1.83 8.39
N ARG A 49 -3.09 1.56 9.65
CA ARG A 49 -3.21 0.19 10.20
C ARG A 49 -4.64 -0.19 10.58
N THR A 50 -5.58 0.74 10.46
CA THR A 50 -6.99 0.49 10.79
C THR A 50 -7.91 1.13 9.77
N GLN A 51 -9.13 0.59 9.69
CA GLN A 51 -10.20 1.12 8.84
C GLN A 51 -10.51 2.59 9.15
N PHE A 52 -10.48 2.96 10.44
CA PHE A 52 -10.71 4.34 10.88
C PHE A 52 -9.66 5.30 10.32
N GLN A 53 -8.37 4.92 10.36
CA GLN A 53 -7.29 5.76 9.82
C GLN A 53 -7.41 5.99 8.31
N ILE A 54 -7.83 4.96 7.56
CA ILE A 54 -8.14 5.08 6.14
C ILE A 54 -9.27 6.07 5.89
N LYS A 55 -10.38 5.96 6.65
CA LYS A 55 -11.52 6.87 6.53
C LYS A 55 -11.10 8.31 6.81
N ASP A 56 -10.41 8.55 7.92
CA ASP A 56 -9.88 9.85 8.29
C ASP A 56 -8.98 10.45 7.20
N TYR A 57 -8.05 9.66 6.65
CA TYR A 57 -7.18 10.09 5.55
C TYR A 57 -7.98 10.46 4.28
N LEU A 58 -8.98 9.66 3.91
CA LEU A 58 -9.82 9.93 2.74
C LEU A 58 -10.74 11.13 2.96
N LEU A 59 -11.07 11.48 4.20
CA LEU A 59 -11.85 12.67 4.55
C LEU A 59 -10.98 13.93 4.69
N THR A 60 -9.66 13.77 4.86
CA THR A 60 -8.70 14.89 4.94
C THR A 60 -8.72 15.71 3.64
N GLN A 61 -8.79 17.04 3.79
CA GLN A 61 -8.77 17.96 2.65
C GLN A 61 -7.45 17.83 1.88
N GLY A 62 -7.53 17.87 0.54
CA GLY A 62 -6.36 17.71 -0.34
C GLY A 62 -5.98 16.27 -0.64
N THR A 63 -6.62 15.26 -0.03
CA THR A 63 -6.43 13.86 -0.42
C THR A 63 -7.12 13.57 -1.76
N CYS A 64 -6.35 13.23 -2.80
CA CYS A 64 -6.91 12.72 -4.06
C CYS A 64 -7.52 11.32 -3.85
N LYS A 65 -8.76 11.17 -4.31
CA LYS A 65 -9.55 9.91 -4.30
C LYS A 65 -9.56 9.22 -5.66
N CYS A 66 -8.69 9.68 -6.55
CA CYS A 66 -8.62 9.27 -7.94
C CYS A 66 -8.20 7.79 -8.01
N GLY A 67 -8.81 7.03 -8.92
CA GLY A 67 -8.57 5.59 -9.04
C GLY A 67 -9.24 4.72 -7.97
N LEU A 68 -9.97 5.31 -7.01
CA LEU A 68 -10.85 4.58 -6.09
C LEU A 68 -12.25 4.42 -6.73
N PRO A 69 -12.93 3.28 -6.54
CA PRO A 69 -14.27 3.06 -7.06
C PRO A 69 -15.28 4.06 -6.48
N CYS A 70 -16.23 4.51 -7.30
CA CYS A 70 -17.35 5.38 -6.91
C CYS A 70 -18.66 4.57 -6.91
N PRO A 71 -19.51 4.64 -5.87
CA PRO A 71 -19.33 5.40 -4.63
C PRO A 71 -18.16 4.87 -3.81
N LEU A 72 -17.45 5.78 -3.14
CA LEU A 72 -16.29 5.45 -2.32
C LEU A 72 -16.73 4.58 -1.15
N ARG A 73 -16.33 3.31 -1.16
CA ARG A 73 -16.61 2.34 -0.07
C ARG A 73 -15.30 1.75 0.46
N PRO A 74 -14.63 2.43 1.42
CA PRO A 74 -13.36 1.98 1.97
C PRO A 74 -13.42 0.58 2.58
N GLU A 75 -14.59 0.15 3.07
CA GLU A 75 -14.80 -1.15 3.73
C GLU A 75 -14.54 -2.34 2.81
N TYR A 76 -14.82 -2.19 1.51
CA TYR A 76 -14.61 -3.27 0.53
C TYR A 76 -13.23 -3.22 -0.13
N LEU A 77 -12.58 -2.06 -0.10
CA LEU A 77 -11.29 -1.87 -0.76
C LEU A 77 -10.10 -2.15 0.17
N PHE A 78 -10.26 -1.88 1.47
CA PHE A 78 -9.20 -1.99 2.47
C PHE A 78 -9.53 -3.10 3.47
N ASP A 79 -9.07 -4.31 3.19
CA ASP A 79 -9.21 -5.45 4.09
C ASP A 79 -8.00 -5.57 5.02
N PHE A 80 -8.27 -5.47 6.33
CA PHE A 80 -7.27 -5.59 7.40
C PHE A 80 -7.12 -7.02 7.95
N ASN A 81 -7.81 -8.00 7.36
CA ASN A 81 -7.63 -9.41 7.69
C ASN A 81 -6.29 -9.93 7.12
N ALA A 82 -5.33 -10.19 8.00
CA ALA A 82 -4.02 -10.70 7.64
C ALA A 82 -4.03 -12.12 7.04
N GLN A 83 -5.10 -12.89 7.30
CA GLN A 83 -5.28 -14.25 6.76
C GLN A 83 -5.80 -14.23 5.32
N VAL A 84 -6.38 -13.10 4.89
CA VAL A 84 -6.72 -12.88 3.49
C VAL A 84 -5.42 -12.62 2.74
N SER A 85 -4.72 -13.70 2.43
CA SER A 85 -3.76 -13.72 1.33
C SER A 85 -4.58 -13.44 0.07
N LEU A 86 -4.45 -12.27 -0.55
CA LEU A 86 -5.18 -11.91 -1.79
C LEU A 86 -4.77 -12.77 -3.01
N ILE A 87 -4.17 -13.93 -2.76
CA ILE A 87 -3.96 -14.98 -3.73
C ILE A 87 -5.29 -15.71 -3.93
N LYS A 88 -6.28 -15.04 -4.54
CA LYS A 88 -7.11 -15.75 -5.53
C LYS A 88 -6.27 -15.86 -6.81
N LYS A 89 -5.18 -16.63 -6.76
CA LYS A 89 -4.79 -17.36 -7.97
C LYS A 89 -5.94 -18.33 -8.17
N ILE A 90 -6.76 -18.03 -9.16
CA ILE A 90 -7.72 -18.96 -9.73
C ILE A 90 -6.90 -20.22 -10.06
N THR A 91 -6.89 -21.19 -9.16
CA THR A 91 -6.59 -22.57 -9.55
C THR A 91 -7.75 -22.96 -10.44
N ARG A 92 -7.61 -22.75 -11.75
CA ARG A 92 -8.38 -23.49 -12.74
C ARG A 92 -7.98 -24.95 -12.52
N ASN A 93 -8.71 -25.64 -11.66
CA ASN A 93 -8.70 -27.09 -11.62
C ASN A 93 -9.50 -27.52 -12.84
N ILE A 94 -8.79 -27.72 -13.97
CA ILE A 94 -9.32 -28.45 -15.11
C ILE A 94 -9.18 -29.91 -14.69
N SER A 95 -10.30 -30.54 -14.34
CA SER A 95 -10.47 -32.00 -14.40
C SER A 95 -11.26 -32.32 -15.66
#